data_AF-A0A7J6TRT6-F1
#
_entry.id   AF-A0A7J6TRT6-F1
#
_cell.length_a   1.000
_cell.length_b   1.000
_cell.length_c   1.000
_cell.angle_alpha   90.00
_cell.angle_beta   90.00
_cell.angle_gamma   90.00
#
_symmetry.space_group_name_H-M   'P 1'
#
loop_
_entity.id
_entity.type
_entity.pdbx_description
1 polymer ?
#
loop_
_entity_poly.entity_id
_entity_poly.type
_entity_poly.pdbx_seq_one_letter_code
_entity_poly.pdbx_strand_id
1 'polypeptide(L)'
;MIAALESFSSEMVGPFYNGTSPCIVDVALYPFAYATAVLGASKGPQFTLSRDNHPQLGKYFDWLSRMSEVAAVKDTLLPPRQLIQTYDHLTKLAGEKVRLQRQASKL
;
A
#
# COMPACT_ATOMS: atom_id res chain seq x y z
N MET A 1 5.82 6.61 6.44
CA MET A 1 5.68 5.45 5.53
C MET A 1 7.04 4.86 5.19
N ILE A 2 7.94 5.59 4.52
CA ILE A 2 9.27 5.09 4.12
C ILE A 2 10.06 4.45 5.27
N ALA A 3 10.27 5.16 6.38
CA ALA A 3 10.99 4.62 7.55
C ALA A 3 10.37 3.33 8.13
N ALA A 4 9.04 3.17 8.05
CA ALA A 4 8.38 1.96 8.50
C ALA A 4 8.64 0.77 7.55
N LEU A 5 8.68 1.02 6.24
CA LEU A 5 9.03 0.01 5.23
C LEU A 5 10.51 -0.40 5.32
N GLU A 6 11.39 0.55 5.67
CA GLU A 6 12.80 0.27 5.98
C GLU A 6 12.91 -0.64 7.22
N SER A 7 12.22 -0.30 8.32
CA SER A 7 12.19 -1.12 9.53
C SER A 7 11.72 -2.54 9.23
N PHE A 8 10.56 -2.67 8.56
CA PHE A 8 10.03 -3.96 8.11
C PHE A 8 11.08 -4.76 7.31
N SER A 9 11.71 -4.14 6.32
CA SER A 9 12.70 -4.78 5.47
C SER A 9 13.94 -5.24 6.26
N SER A 10 14.35 -4.46 7.25
CA SER A 10 15.52 -4.75 8.07
C SER A 10 15.33 -5.99 8.94
N GLU A 11 14.10 -6.24 9.40
CA GLU A 11 13.73 -7.37 10.26
C GLU A 11 13.48 -8.66 9.48
N MET A 12 13.21 -8.59 8.18
CA MET A 12 12.98 -9.77 7.35
C MET A 12 14.19 -10.73 7.38
N VAL A 13 13.96 -12.01 7.63
CA VAL A 13 15.03 -13.03 7.66
C VAL A 13 15.14 -13.87 6.38
N GLY A 14 14.40 -13.50 5.33
CA GLY A 14 14.41 -14.22 4.06
C GLY A 14 13.64 -13.49 2.94
N PRO A 15 13.21 -14.22 1.90
CA PRO A 15 12.35 -13.66 0.84
C PRO A 15 10.97 -13.21 1.35
N PHE A 16 10.51 -13.77 2.46
CA PHE A 16 9.34 -13.35 3.23
C PHE A 16 9.77 -12.93 4.65
N TYR A 17 8.87 -12.34 5.42
CA TYR A 17 9.20 -11.76 6.72
C TYR A 17 9.91 -12.75 7.64
N ASN A 18 9.37 -13.97 7.77
CA ASN A 18 9.92 -15.01 8.64
C ASN A 18 10.56 -16.20 7.89
N GLY A 19 11.21 -15.94 6.75
CA GLY A 19 12.02 -16.96 6.05
C GLY A 19 11.57 -17.24 4.61
N THR A 20 11.56 -18.51 4.22
CA THR A 20 11.37 -18.94 2.81
C THR A 20 9.92 -19.06 2.37
N SER A 21 8.97 -19.04 3.29
CA SER A 21 7.52 -19.14 3.02
C SER A 21 6.77 -17.96 3.61
N PRO A 22 5.64 -17.51 3.00
CA PRO A 22 4.81 -16.45 3.57
C PRO A 22 4.32 -16.81 4.98
N CYS A 23 4.30 -15.83 5.88
CA CYS A 23 3.72 -15.95 7.21
C CYS A 23 2.62 -14.90 7.44
N ILE A 24 2.04 -14.91 8.64
CA ILE A 24 0.94 -14.01 9.00
C ILE A 24 1.31 -12.53 8.86
N VAL A 25 2.57 -12.17 9.09
CA VAL A 25 3.04 -10.78 8.94
C VAL A 25 2.99 -10.35 7.48
N ASP A 26 3.43 -11.23 6.56
CA ASP A 26 3.37 -10.96 5.11
C ASP A 26 1.92 -10.77 4.66
N VAL A 27 1.02 -11.67 5.07
CA VAL A 27 -0.40 -11.64 4.73
C VAL A 27 -1.08 -10.40 5.30
N ALA A 28 -0.74 -9.99 6.53
CA ALA A 28 -1.31 -8.81 7.17
C ALA A 28 -0.86 -7.50 6.51
N LEU A 29 0.40 -7.42 6.08
CA LEU A 29 0.94 -6.18 5.50
C LEU A 29 0.58 -6.00 4.02
N TYR A 30 0.55 -7.09 3.25
CA TYR A 30 0.45 -7.02 1.80
C TYR A 30 -0.75 -6.22 1.25
N PRO A 31 -1.98 -6.30 1.82
CA PRO A 31 -3.10 -5.49 1.35
C PRO A 31 -2.81 -3.98 1.38
N PHE A 32 -2.12 -3.50 2.42
CA PHE A 32 -1.73 -2.09 2.54
C PHE A 32 -0.61 -1.74 1.57
N ALA A 33 0.37 -2.63 1.41
CA ALA A 33 1.45 -2.46 0.45
C ALA A 33 0.88 -2.34 -0.99
N TYR A 34 -0.02 -3.23 -1.37
CA TYR A 34 -0.73 -3.19 -2.66
C TYR A 34 -1.57 -1.92 -2.80
N ALA A 35 -2.30 -1.52 -1.76
CA ALA A 35 -3.07 -0.27 -1.75
C ALA A 35 -2.21 0.98 -1.96
N THR A 36 -0.96 0.98 -1.51
CA THR A 36 -0.06 2.13 -1.72
C THR A 36 0.34 2.30 -3.19
N ALA A 37 0.30 1.23 -4.00
CA ALA A 37 0.65 1.28 -5.42
C ALA A 37 -0.29 2.19 -6.25
N VAL A 38 -1.52 2.42 -5.77
CA VAL A 38 -2.49 3.28 -6.48
C VAL A 38 -2.38 4.76 -6.12
N LEU A 39 -1.63 5.11 -5.06
CA LEU A 39 -1.54 6.50 -4.59
C LEU A 39 -0.92 7.42 -5.65
N GLY A 40 0.03 6.92 -6.44
CA GLY A 40 0.63 7.68 -7.54
C GLY A 40 -0.42 8.12 -8.58
N ALA A 41 -1.34 7.23 -8.93
CA ALA A 41 -2.41 7.51 -9.89
C ALA A 41 -3.46 8.49 -9.32
N SER A 42 -3.82 8.35 -8.04
CA SER A 42 -4.88 9.15 -7.41
C SER A 42 -4.42 10.50 -6.84
N LYS A 43 -3.16 10.61 -6.40
CA LYS A 43 -2.62 11.79 -5.69
C LYS A 43 -1.47 12.49 -6.41
N GLY A 44 -0.94 11.88 -7.48
CA GLY A 44 0.14 12.41 -8.29
C GLY A 44 1.46 11.62 -8.13
N PRO A 45 2.39 11.80 -9.09
CA PRO A 45 3.58 10.96 -9.23
C PRO A 45 4.51 10.98 -8.02
N GLN A 46 4.53 12.08 -7.24
CA GLN A 46 5.32 12.21 -6.01
C GLN A 46 4.91 11.23 -4.90
N PHE A 47 3.72 10.64 -4.99
CA PHE A 47 3.25 9.59 -4.07
C PHE A 47 3.57 8.17 -4.56
N THR A 48 4.25 8.03 -5.70
CA THR A 48 4.63 6.73 -6.24
C THR A 48 5.84 6.18 -5.51
N LEU A 49 5.72 4.98 -4.96
CA LEU A 49 6.84 4.20 -4.47
C LEU A 49 7.48 3.44 -5.64
N SER A 50 8.70 3.81 -6.00
CA SER A 50 9.51 3.09 -6.99
C SER A 50 10.93 2.85 -6.46
N ARG A 51 11.61 1.85 -7.04
CA ARG A 51 13.02 1.56 -6.77
C ARG A 51 13.91 2.77 -7.08
N ASP A 52 13.63 3.47 -8.17
CA ASP A 52 14.42 4.62 -8.62
C ASP A 52 14.36 5.77 -7.60
N ASN A 53 13.19 6.01 -7.02
CA ASN A 53 13.00 7.10 -6.05
C ASN A 53 13.31 6.69 -4.61
N HIS A 54 13.39 5.38 -4.33
CA HIS A 54 13.59 4.83 -2.98
C HIS A 54 14.53 3.60 -3.00
N PRO A 55 15.80 3.78 -3.39
CA PRO A 55 16.74 2.66 -3.56
C PRO A 55 16.96 1.86 -2.27
N GLN A 56 16.86 2.51 -1.11
CA GLN A 56 17.02 1.86 0.19
C GLN A 56 15.89 0.85 0.49
N LEU A 57 14.77 0.89 -0.24
CA LEU A 57 13.67 -0.06 -0.12
C LEU A 57 13.83 -1.29 -1.02
N GLY A 58 15.02 -1.56 -1.55
CA GLY A 58 15.27 -2.68 -2.48
C GLY A 58 14.68 -4.01 -1.99
N LYS A 59 14.92 -4.38 -0.74
CA LYS A 59 14.42 -5.62 -0.13
C LYS A 59 12.89 -5.64 0.02
N TYR A 60 12.27 -4.51 0.34
CA TYR A 60 10.82 -4.36 0.33
C TYR A 60 10.24 -4.59 -1.07
N PHE A 61 10.86 -4.04 -2.12
CA PHE A 61 10.38 -4.24 -3.48
C PHE A 61 10.58 -5.68 -3.97
N ASP A 62 11.63 -6.37 -3.50
CA ASP A 62 11.82 -7.80 -3.76
C ASP A 62 10.71 -8.63 -3.11
N TRP A 63 10.39 -8.32 -1.85
CA TRP A 63 9.27 -8.92 -1.11
C TRP A 63 7.94 -8.68 -1.81
N LEU A 64 7.67 -7.43 -2.22
CA LEU A 64 6.41 -7.06 -2.88
C LEU A 64 6.19 -7.87 -4.17
N SER A 65 7.24 -8.03 -4.97
CA SER A 65 7.24 -8.85 -6.19
C SER A 65 6.97 -10.33 -5.88
N ARG A 66 7.57 -10.87 -4.82
CA ARG A 66 7.34 -12.27 -4.43
C ARG A 66 5.91 -12.49 -3.94
N MET A 67 5.39 -11.58 -3.13
CA MET A 67 4.02 -11.67 -2.64
C MET A 67 2.98 -11.55 -3.76
N SER A 68 3.22 -10.74 -4.80
CA SER A 68 2.30 -10.69 -5.96
C SER A 68 2.24 -11.99 -6.74
N GLU A 69 3.23 -12.89 -6.59
CA GLU A 69 3.25 -14.20 -7.24
C GLU A 69 2.54 -15.30 -6.43
N VAL A 70 2.19 -15.06 -5.17
CA VAL A 70 1.49 -16.04 -4.32
C VAL A 70 0.05 -16.24 -4.82
N ALA A 71 -0.34 -17.50 -5.08
CA ALA A 71 -1.66 -17.82 -5.64
C ALA A 71 -2.83 -17.28 -4.80
N ALA A 72 -2.83 -17.53 -3.49
CA ALA A 72 -3.87 -17.04 -2.58
C ALA A 72 -3.96 -15.50 -2.54
N VAL A 73 -2.85 -14.80 -2.81
CA VAL A 73 -2.86 -13.34 -2.93
C VAL A 73 -3.55 -12.96 -4.23
N LYS A 74 -3.14 -13.51 -5.38
CA LYS A 74 -3.76 -13.21 -6.69
C LYS A 74 -5.27 -13.42 -6.68
N ASP A 75 -5.74 -14.48 -6.02
CA ASP A 75 -7.16 -14.85 -5.95
C ASP A 75 -8.01 -13.89 -5.10
N THR A 76 -7.39 -13.03 -4.29
CA THR A 76 -8.09 -12.16 -3.32
C THR A 76 -7.94 -10.67 -3.62
N LEU A 77 -7.05 -10.28 -4.54
CA LEU A 77 -6.82 -8.87 -4.84
C LEU A 77 -7.90 -8.27 -5.73
N LEU A 78 -8.30 -7.04 -5.38
CA LEU A 78 -9.05 -6.19 -6.29
C LEU A 78 -8.18 -5.77 -7.48
N PRO A 79 -8.72 -5.76 -8.71
CA PRO A 79 -8.02 -5.22 -9.87
C PRO A 79 -7.56 -3.77 -9.63
N PRO A 80 -6.36 -3.35 -10.08
CA PRO A 80 -5.81 -2.01 -9.78
C PRO A 80 -6.75 -0.86 -10.14
N ARG A 81 -7.45 -0.96 -11.28
CA ARG A 81 -8.41 0.05 -11.73
C ARG A 81 -9.58 0.22 -10.75
N GLN A 82 -10.10 -0.89 -10.22
CA GLN A 82 -11.20 -0.84 -9.25
C GLN A 82 -10.71 -0.25 -7.94
N LEU A 83 -9.50 -0.61 -7.50
CA LEU A 83 -8.89 -0.06 -6.30
C LEU A 83 -8.68 1.47 -6.39
N ILE A 84 -8.22 1.99 -7.53
CA ILE A 84 -8.13 3.45 -7.80
C ILE A 84 -9.51 4.10 -7.66
N GLN A 85 -10.52 3.55 -8.35
CA GLN A 85 -11.89 4.08 -8.30
C GLN A 85 -12.46 4.10 -6.88
N THR A 86 -12.24 3.02 -6.12
CA THR A 86 -12.65 2.94 -4.72
C THR A 86 -11.95 4.01 -3.88
N TYR A 87 -10.63 4.17 -4.03
CA TYR A 87 -9.87 5.17 -3.29
C TYR A 87 -10.34 6.60 -3.57
N ASP A 88 -10.53 6.94 -4.85
CA ASP A 88 -10.98 8.27 -5.27
C ASP A 88 -12.38 8.58 -4.74
N HIS A 89 -13.29 7.59 -4.83
CA HIS A 89 -14.64 7.71 -4.30
C HIS A 89 -14.65 7.96 -2.79
N LEU A 90 -13.91 7.14 -2.02
CA LEU A 90 -13.82 7.29 -0.56
C LEU A 90 -13.19 8.62 -0.16
N THR A 91 -12.17 9.08 -0.89
CA THR A 91 -11.52 10.38 -0.66
C THR A 91 -12.52 11.53 -0.86
N LYS A 92 -13.33 11.48 -1.93
CA LYS A 92 -14.35 12.49 -2.20
C LYS A 92 -15.39 12.55 -1.07
N LEU A 93 -15.91 11.39 -0.66
CA LEU A 93 -16.87 11.30 0.44
C LEU A 93 -16.30 11.86 1.76
N ALA A 94 -15.04 11.55 2.07
CA ALA A 94 -14.37 12.08 3.25
C ALA A 94 -14.24 13.61 3.20
N GLY A 95 -13.88 14.17 2.03
CA GLY A 95 -13.80 15.62 1.83
C GLY A 95 -15.15 16.33 1.99
N GLU A 96 -16.22 15.76 1.46
CA GLU A 96 -17.58 16.27 1.61
C GLU A 96 -18.04 16.28 3.07
N LYS A 97 -17.77 15.20 3.81
CA LYS A 97 -18.08 15.10 5.25
C LYS A 97 -17.39 16.20 6.06
N VAL A 98 -16.09 16.44 5.82
CA VAL A 98 -15.32 17.50 6.50
C VAL A 98 -15.89 18.88 6.18
N ARG A 99 -16.29 19.14 4.93
CA ARG A 99 -16.91 20.40 4.53
C ARG A 99 -18.21 20.65 5.27
N LEU A 100 -19.08 19.64 5.36
CA LEU A 100 -20.37 19.74 6.06
C LEU A 100 -20.19 19.98 7.57
N GLN A 101 -19.27 19.27 8.21
CA GLN A 101 -18.96 19.46 9.64
C GLN A 101 -18.48 20.89 9.94
N ARG A 102 -17.61 21.46 9.09
CA ARG A 102 -17.13 22.84 9.24
C ARG A 102 -18.21 23.89 9.04
N GLN A 103 -19.24 23.61 8.24
CA GLN A 103 -20.38 24.52 8.08
C GLN A 103 -21.29 24.49 9.31
N ALA A 104 -21.52 23.31 9.90
CA ALA A 104 -22.34 23.15 11.10
C ALA A 104 -21.71 23.78 12.35
N SER A 105 -20.39 23.78 12.49
CA SER A 105 -19.70 24.39 13.65
C SER A 105 -19.53 25.92 13.59
N LYS A 106 -19.99 26.57 12.52
CA LYS A 106 -19.94 28.04 12.34
C LYS A 106 -21.31 28.72 12.58
N LEU A 107 -22.32 27.95 12.95
CA LEU A 107 -23.66 28.38 13.38
C LEU A 107 -23.77 28.22 14.88
#